data_AF-A0A936LHM6-F1
#
_entry.id   AF-A0A936LHM6-F1
#
_cell.length_a   1.000
_cell.length_b   1.000
_cell.length_c   1.000
_cell.angle_alpha   90.00
_cell.angle_beta   90.00
_cell.angle_gamma   90.00
#
_symmetry.space_group_name_H-M   'P 1'
#
loop_
_entity.id
_entity.type
_entity.pdbx_description
1 polymer ?
#
loop_
_entity_poly.entity_id
_entity_poly.type
_entity_poly.pdbx_seq_one_letter_code
_entity_poly.pdbx_strand_id
1 'polypeptide(L)'
;MSKVSKRPAVRMPTVAEDKAITAAARNDPDAKPLTPAQLKAMVPLRSLRGRPKSENKKLLVSVRYSPEVVAYFKSTGEGWQSRMDGVLRQYVSRHSRSA
;
A
#
# COMPACT_ATOMS: atom_id res chain seq x y z
N MET A 1 10.09 1.52 -22.46
CA MET A 1 8.80 1.45 -23.17
C MET A 1 8.29 0.01 -23.06
N SER A 2 7.48 -0.28 -22.04
CA SER A 2 7.01 -1.65 -21.77
C SER A 2 5.95 -2.04 -22.80
N LYS A 3 6.20 -3.11 -23.58
CA LYS A 3 5.23 -3.62 -24.55
C LYS A 3 3.97 -4.07 -23.81
N VAL A 4 2.81 -3.51 -24.16
CA VAL A 4 1.51 -3.93 -23.62
C VAL A 4 1.25 -5.35 -24.08
N SER A 5 1.27 -6.31 -23.14
CA SER A 5 0.93 -7.71 -23.40
C SER A 5 -0.51 -7.80 -23.93
N LYS A 6 -0.71 -8.50 -25.06
CA LYS A 6 -2.05 -8.78 -25.62
C LYS A 6 -2.85 -9.57 -24.57
N ARG A 7 -3.97 -9.02 -24.11
CA ARG A 7 -4.86 -9.76 -23.19
C ARG A 7 -5.52 -10.91 -23.96
N PRO A 8 -5.59 -12.13 -23.39
CA PRO A 8 -6.32 -13.22 -24.02
C PRO A 8 -7.80 -12.86 -24.16
N ALA A 9 -8.42 -13.25 -25.27
CA ALA A 9 -9.85 -13.06 -25.49
C ALA A 9 -10.63 -14.01 -24.57
N VAL A 10 -11.45 -13.46 -23.67
CA VAL A 10 -12.32 -14.23 -22.77
C VAL A 10 -13.65 -14.47 -23.49
N ARG A 11 -13.99 -15.73 -23.78
CA ARG A 11 -15.33 -16.10 -24.27
C ARG A 11 -16.31 -16.08 -23.11
N MET A 12 -17.19 -15.09 -23.09
CA MET A 12 -18.27 -15.02 -22.11
C MET A 12 -19.40 -15.99 -22.48
N PRO A 13 -20.04 -16.66 -21.51
CA PRO A 13 -21.21 -17.46 -21.78
C PRO A 13 -22.38 -16.60 -22.27
N THR A 14 -23.27 -17.21 -23.03
CA THR A 14 -24.57 -16.63 -23.37
C THR A 14 -25.51 -16.64 -22.16
N VAL A 15 -26.57 -15.85 -22.19
CA VAL A 15 -27.57 -15.81 -21.09
C VAL A 15 -28.17 -17.18 -20.79
N ALA A 16 -28.38 -18.00 -21.83
CA ALA A 16 -28.91 -19.37 -21.66
C ALA A 16 -27.90 -20.28 -20.96
N GLU A 17 -26.63 -20.23 -21.39
CA GLU A 17 -25.54 -20.97 -20.75
C GLU A 17 -25.33 -20.53 -19.30
N ASP A 18 -25.33 -19.22 -19.02
CA ASP A 18 -25.20 -18.66 -17.66
C ASP A 18 -26.31 -19.14 -16.73
N LYS A 19 -27.56 -19.21 -17.22
CA LYS A 19 -28.69 -19.71 -16.44
C LYS A 19 -28.53 -21.19 -16.11
N ALA A 20 -28.05 -21.99 -17.06
CA ALA A 20 -27.78 -23.41 -16.84
C ALA A 20 -26.65 -23.63 -15.83
N ILE A 21 -25.54 -22.88 -15.95
CA ILE A 21 -24.42 -22.90 -15.01
C ILE A 21 -24.88 -22.53 -13.59
N THR A 22 -25.68 -21.47 -13.47
CA THR A 22 -26.18 -21.00 -12.18
C THR A 22 -27.12 -22.03 -11.53
N ALA A 23 -27.99 -22.68 -12.31
CA ALA A 23 -28.87 -23.73 -11.81
C ALA A 23 -28.07 -24.94 -11.30
N ALA A 24 -27.07 -25.38 -12.07
CA ALA A 24 -26.18 -26.48 -11.66
C ALA A 24 -25.44 -26.15 -10.36
N ALA A 25 -24.86 -24.96 -10.25
CA ALA A 25 -24.15 -24.52 -9.06
C ALA A 25 -25.02 -24.46 -7.79
N ARG A 26 -26.32 -24.14 -7.91
CA ARG A 26 -27.23 -24.14 -6.76
C ARG A 26 -27.63 -25.54 -6.30
N ASN A 27 -27.64 -26.51 -7.22
CA ASN A 27 -28.00 -27.89 -6.94
C ASN A 27 -26.84 -28.69 -6.33
N ASP A 28 -25.59 -28.22 -6.50
CA ASP A 28 -24.42 -28.82 -5.89
C ASP A 28 -24.40 -28.54 -4.36
N PRO A 29 -24.49 -29.57 -3.49
CA PRO A 29 -24.48 -29.39 -2.06
C PRO A 29 -23.14 -28.89 -1.51
N ASP A 30 -22.03 -29.22 -2.18
CA ASP A 30 -20.66 -28.97 -1.72
C ASP A 30 -20.09 -27.67 -2.28
N ALA A 31 -20.61 -27.18 -3.41
CA ALA A 31 -20.08 -26.00 -4.11
C ALA A 31 -21.14 -24.91 -4.41
N LYS A 32 -22.00 -24.62 -3.43
CA LYS A 32 -23.04 -23.58 -3.59
C LYS A 32 -22.44 -22.19 -3.82
N PRO A 33 -23.05 -21.36 -4.70
CA PRO A 33 -22.64 -19.98 -4.87
C PRO A 33 -22.85 -19.19 -3.58
N LEU A 34 -21.91 -18.29 -3.28
CA LEU A 34 -21.99 -17.43 -2.12
C LEU A 34 -23.20 -16.51 -2.19
N THR A 35 -23.86 -16.32 -1.05
CA THR A 35 -24.93 -15.33 -0.94
C THR A 35 -24.37 -13.91 -1.00
N PRO A 36 -25.19 -12.90 -1.37
CA PRO A 36 -24.77 -11.50 -1.35
C PRO A 36 -24.23 -11.05 0.02
N ALA A 37 -24.81 -11.55 1.12
CA ALA A 37 -24.37 -11.23 2.47
C ALA A 37 -22.99 -11.83 2.78
N GLN A 38 -22.75 -13.09 2.40
CA GLN A 38 -21.45 -13.74 2.54
C GLN A 38 -20.38 -13.05 1.69
N LEU A 39 -20.69 -12.71 0.44
CA LEU A 39 -19.79 -11.94 -0.44
C LEU A 39 -19.43 -10.58 0.16
N LYS A 40 -20.41 -9.86 0.72
CA LYS A 40 -20.18 -8.56 1.38
C LYS A 40 -19.33 -8.67 2.64
N ALA A 41 -19.40 -9.80 3.35
CA ALA A 41 -18.60 -10.05 4.54
C ALA A 41 -17.13 -10.41 4.25
N MET A 42 -16.77 -10.71 3.00
CA MET A 42 -15.37 -11.05 2.65
C MET A 42 -14.46 -9.82 2.73
N VAL A 43 -13.28 -10.02 3.30
CA VAL A 43 -12.22 -9.01 3.36
C VAL A 43 -11.62 -8.83 1.97
N PRO A 44 -11.67 -7.63 1.36
CA PRO A 44 -11.12 -7.42 0.02
C PRO A 44 -9.62 -7.72 0.01
N LEU A 45 -9.14 -8.50 -0.97
CA LEU A 45 -7.70 -8.81 -1.16
C LEU A 45 -6.79 -7.57 -1.19
N ARG A 46 -7.33 -6.40 -1.53
CA ARG A 46 -6.59 -5.11 -1.49
C ARG A 46 -6.23 -4.68 -0.05
N SER A 47 -6.99 -5.09 0.95
CA SER A 47 -6.75 -4.78 2.36
C SER A 47 -5.70 -5.70 3.03
N LEU A 48 -5.36 -6.82 2.39
CA LEU A 48 -4.39 -7.81 2.90
C LEU A 48 -2.98 -7.68 2.30
N ARG A 49 -2.75 -6.75 1.36
CA ARG A 49 -1.45 -6.62 0.71
C ARG A 49 -0.52 -5.66 1.46
N GLY A 50 0.57 -6.21 2.00
CA GLY A 50 1.72 -5.47 2.53
C GLY A 50 1.71 -5.28 4.04
N ARG A 51 2.84 -4.78 4.58
CA ARG A 51 2.92 -4.35 5.99
C ARG A 51 1.86 -3.25 6.23
N PRO A 52 1.12 -3.28 7.35
CA PRO A 52 0.25 -2.18 7.74
C PRO A 52 0.98 -0.83 7.66
N LYS A 53 0.27 0.22 7.26
CA LYS A 53 0.85 1.56 7.25
C LYS A 53 1.27 1.92 8.68
N SER A 54 2.47 2.49 8.85
CA SER A 54 2.86 3.06 10.14
C SER A 54 1.98 4.28 10.41
N GLU A 55 1.36 4.31 11.60
CA GLU A 55 0.61 5.47 12.10
C GLU A 55 1.50 6.73 12.14
N ASN A 56 2.77 6.56 12.53
CA ASN A 56 3.75 7.64 12.68
C ASN A 56 4.87 7.53 11.65
N LYS A 57 4.56 7.80 10.37
CA LYS A 57 5.56 7.81 9.29
C LYS A 57 6.37 9.11 9.27
N LYS A 58 7.66 9.03 8.89
CA LYS A 58 8.45 10.22 8.55
C LYS A 58 7.80 10.95 7.36
N LEU A 59 7.74 12.28 7.43
CA LEU A 59 7.21 13.10 6.35
C LEU A 59 8.32 13.42 5.36
N LEU A 60 8.05 13.21 4.07
CA LEU A 60 8.94 13.63 2.99
C LEU A 60 8.66 15.10 2.68
N VAL A 61 9.61 15.98 3.01
CA VAL A 61 9.53 17.41 2.74
C VAL A 61 10.68 17.83 1.82
N SER A 62 10.41 18.77 0.91
CA SER A 62 11.45 19.39 0.08
C SER A 62 11.92 20.67 0.76
N VAL A 63 13.12 20.63 1.34
CA VAL A 63 13.72 21.74 2.11
C VAL A 63 15.08 22.06 1.54
N ARG A 64 15.39 23.36 1.41
CA ARG A 64 16.73 23.83 1.04
C ARG A 64 17.53 24.07 2.31
N TYR A 65 18.71 23.45 2.40
CA TYR A 65 19.67 23.64 3.48
C TYR A 65 20.89 24.40 2.98
N SER A 66 21.58 25.10 3.88
CA SER A 66 22.86 25.73 3.53
C SER A 66 23.89 24.68 3.09
N PRO A 67 24.74 24.98 2.09
CA PRO A 67 25.70 24.01 1.55
C PRO A 67 26.62 23.38 2.60
N GLU A 68 27.11 24.18 3.54
CA GLU A 68 28.02 23.77 4.62
C GLU A 68 27.39 22.76 5.57
N VAL A 69 26.08 22.88 5.85
CA VAL A 69 25.35 21.93 6.69
C VAL A 69 25.27 20.57 5.99
N VAL A 70 24.90 20.57 4.71
CA VAL A 70 24.81 19.33 3.93
C VAL A 70 26.18 18.69 3.74
N ALA A 71 27.21 19.50 3.47
CA ALA A 71 28.59 19.02 3.33
C ALA A 71 29.09 18.36 4.63
N TYR A 72 28.87 19.01 5.78
CA TYR A 72 29.22 18.47 7.09
C TYR A 72 28.55 17.12 7.35
N PHE A 73 27.22 17.01 7.19
CA PHE A 73 26.58 15.73 7.47
C PHE A 73 27.00 14.67 6.45
N LYS A 74 27.09 14.99 5.16
CA LYS A 74 27.55 14.01 4.14
C LYS A 74 28.95 13.45 4.44
N SER A 75 29.87 14.27 4.97
CA SER A 75 31.22 13.79 5.33
C SER A 75 31.20 12.77 6.46
N THR A 76 30.12 12.69 7.25
CA THR A 76 29.96 11.67 8.30
C THR A 76 29.74 10.24 7.74
N GLY A 77 29.44 10.10 6.45
CA GLY A 77 29.26 8.82 5.76
C GLY A 77 27.81 8.31 5.72
N GLU A 78 27.64 6.99 5.63
CA GLU A 78 26.33 6.35 5.55
C GLU A 78 25.42 6.77 6.71
N GLY A 79 24.13 6.98 6.44
CA GLY A 79 23.17 7.42 7.47
C GLY A 79 23.30 8.89 7.89
N TRP A 80 24.01 9.73 7.14
CA TRP A 80 24.11 11.17 7.42
C TRP A 80 22.74 11.87 7.57
N GLN A 81 21.73 11.47 6.78
CA GLN A 81 20.37 12.01 6.90
C GLN A 81 19.72 11.67 8.25
N SER A 82 19.93 10.44 8.74
CA SER A 82 19.44 10.01 10.05
C SER A 82 20.15 10.75 11.19
N ARG A 83 21.45 11.03 11.05
CA ARG A 83 22.18 11.87 12.01
C ARG A 83 21.68 13.31 12.01
N MET A 84 21.44 13.89 10.83
CA MET A 84 20.85 15.21 10.68
C MET A 84 19.47 15.30 11.34
N ASP A 85 18.59 14.32 11.09
CA ASP A 85 17.28 14.19 11.74
C ASP A 85 17.41 14.12 13.27
N GLY A 86 18.41 13.37 13.78
CA GLY A 86 18.69 13.30 15.22
C GLY A 86 19.03 14.65 15.85
N VAL A 87 19.84 15.47 15.18
CA VAL A 87 20.17 16.83 15.64
C VAL A 87 18.93 17.73 15.66
N LEU A 88 18.11 17.69 14.60
CA LEU A 88 16.87 18.46 14.54
C LEU A 88 15.88 18.05 15.64
N ARG A 89 15.75 16.75 15.91
CA ARG A 89 14.93 16.24 17.03
C ARG A 89 15.44 16.71 18.38
N GLN A 90 16.76 16.71 18.59
CA GLN A 90 17.36 17.21 19.82
C GLN A 90 17.08 18.71 20.01
N TYR A 91 17.21 19.51 18.94
CA TYR A 91 16.87 20.92 18.95
C TYR A 91 15.41 21.14 19.38
N VAL A 92 14.45 20.43 18.76
CA VAL A 92 13.03 20.51 19.11
C VAL A 92 12.79 20.10 20.56
N SER A 93 13.38 19.00 21.04
CA SER A 93 13.24 18.54 22.43
C SER A 93 13.76 19.53 23.46
N ARG A 94 14.85 20.24 23.17
CA ARG A 94 15.42 21.24 24.09
C ARG A 94 14.52 22.47 24.20
N HIS A 95 13.98 22.95 23.08
CA HIS A 95 13.20 24.20 23.05
C HIS A 95 11.72 23.99 23.42
N SER A 96 11.16 22.81 23.19
CA SER A 96 9.81 22.46 23.66
C SER A 96 9.71 22.25 25.18
N ARG A 97 10.83 22.07 25.88
CA ARG A 97 10.86 21.98 27.35
C ARG A 97 10.99 23.33 28.04
N SER A 98 11.32 24.38 27.30
CA SER A 98 11.50 25.75 27.81
C SER A 98 10.29 26.65 27.52
N ALA A 99 9.28 26.11 26.83
CA ALA A 99 8.01 26.75 26.49
C ALA A 99 6.89 26.05 27.27
#